data_AF-A0A7X9HKL5-F1
#
_entry.id   AF-A0A7X9HKL5-F1
#
_cell.length_a   1.000
_cell.length_b   1.000
_cell.length_c   1.000
_cell.angle_alpha   90.00
_cell.angle_beta   90.00
_cell.angle_gamma   90.00
#
_symmetry.space_group_name_H-M   'P 1'
#
loop_
_entity.id
_entity.type
_entity.pdbx_description
1 polymer ?
#
loop_
_entity_poly.entity_id
_entity_poly.type
_entity_poly.pdbx_seq_one_letter_code
_entity_poly.pdbx_strand_id
1 'polypeptide(L)'
;MSRSKIGRWLRGSRGAGKTEYIIIVVLIAISSILVVMFFGDNIRALFGAEANALAGNEQVQVATKDAKIPCHYNLKGGVDC
;
A
#
# COMPACT_ATOMS: atom_id res chain seq x y z
N MET A 1 -42.58 -27.77 -29.24
CA MET A 1 -41.13 -27.91 -29.43
C MET A 1 -40.47 -26.58 -29.05
N SER A 2 -40.08 -26.45 -27.79
CA SER A 2 -39.47 -25.25 -27.20
C SER A 2 -37.98 -25.22 -27.54
N ARG A 3 -37.50 -24.17 -28.18
CA ARG A 3 -36.07 -23.87 -28.31
C ARG A 3 -35.80 -22.52 -27.65
N SER A 4 -35.22 -22.60 -26.46
CA SER A 4 -34.77 -21.52 -25.61
C SER A 4 -33.90 -20.51 -26.37
N LYS A 5 -34.44 -19.30 -26.59
CA LYS A 5 -33.69 -18.13 -27.09
C LYS A 5 -32.81 -17.48 -26.00
N ILE A 6 -32.36 -18.26 -25.02
CA ILE A 6 -31.56 -17.77 -23.87
C ILE A 6 -30.07 -17.68 -24.22
N GLY A 7 -29.59 -18.45 -25.20
CA GLY A 7 -28.16 -18.52 -25.56
C GLY A 7 -27.61 -17.38 -26.46
N ARG A 8 -28.39 -16.36 -26.80
CA ARG A 8 -27.94 -15.26 -27.69
C ARG A 8 -27.50 -13.99 -26.94
N TRP A 9 -28.02 -13.78 -25.73
CA TRP A 9 -27.64 -12.64 -24.88
C TRP A 9 -26.26 -12.80 -24.22
N LEU A 10 -25.74 -14.03 -24.13
CA LEU A 10 -24.40 -14.32 -23.62
C LEU A 10 -23.30 -14.21 -24.70
N ARG A 11 -23.66 -13.87 -25.95
CA ARG A 11 -22.78 -14.04 -27.13
C ARG A 11 -22.58 -12.74 -27.91
N GLY A 12 -22.43 -11.62 -27.21
CA GLY A 12 -22.21 -10.35 -27.87
C GLY A 12 -21.93 -9.17 -26.95
N SER A 13 -20.86 -9.21 -26.17
CA SER A 13 -20.24 -7.98 -25.63
C SER A 13 -18.72 -8.06 -25.71
N ARG A 14 -18.19 -8.21 -26.93
CA ARG A 14 -16.77 -7.90 -27.24
C ARG A 14 -16.56 -6.38 -27.36
N GLY A 15 -17.22 -5.60 -26.52
CA GLY A 15 -17.35 -4.15 -26.70
C GLY A 15 -17.87 -3.45 -25.46
N ALA A 16 -17.05 -3.39 -24.41
CA ALA A 16 -17.08 -2.32 -23.42
C ALA A 16 -15.74 -2.34 -22.64
N GLY A 17 -14.61 -2.34 -23.35
CA GLY A 17 -13.26 -2.52 -22.79
C GLY A 17 -12.81 -1.46 -21.78
N LYS A 18 -13.64 -0.46 -21.50
CA LYS A 18 -13.37 0.52 -20.45
C LYS A 18 -13.53 -0.10 -19.06
N THR A 19 -14.52 -0.96 -18.81
CA THR A 19 -14.80 -1.43 -17.45
C THR A 19 -13.73 -2.41 -16.94
N GLU A 20 -13.28 -3.36 -17.76
CA GLU A 20 -12.25 -4.33 -17.37
C GLU A 20 -10.91 -3.65 -17.02
N TYR A 21 -10.48 -2.72 -17.87
CA TYR A 21 -9.28 -1.94 -17.62
C TYR A 21 -9.43 -1.01 -16.40
N ILE A 22 -10.57 -0.35 -16.24
CA ILE A 22 -10.82 0.53 -15.09
C ILE A 22 -10.76 -0.26 -13.78
N ILE A 23 -11.31 -1.48 -13.74
CA ILE A 23 -11.24 -2.33 -12.55
C ILE A 23 -9.78 -2.62 -12.19
N ILE A 24 -8.96 -3.05 -13.16
CA ILE A 24 -7.54 -3.35 -12.93
C ILE A 24 -6.79 -2.10 -12.45
N VAL A 25 -7.01 -0.95 -13.08
CA VAL A 25 -6.37 0.32 -12.70
C VAL A 25 -6.73 0.73 -11.29
N VAL A 26 -8.00 0.60 -10.89
CA VAL A 26 -8.45 0.95 -9.54
C VAL A 26 -7.78 0.04 -8.50
N LEU A 27 -7.65 -1.26 -8.78
CA LEU A 27 -6.96 -2.19 -7.88
C LEU A 27 -5.49 -1.81 -7.66
N ILE A 28 -4.78 -1.47 -8.74
CA ILE A 28 -3.38 -1.02 -8.68
C ILE A 28 -3.27 0.33 -7.96
N ALA A 29 -4.19 1.27 -8.24
CA ALA A 29 -4.19 2.59 -7.61
C ALA A 29 -4.30 2.48 -6.09
N ILE A 30 -5.28 1.71 -5.58
CA ILE A 30 -5.45 1.50 -4.14
C ILE A 30 -4.22 0.80 -3.55
N SER A 31 -3.69 -0.23 -4.22
CA SER A 31 -2.50 -0.95 -3.76
C SER A 31 -1.28 -0.02 -3.63
N SER A 32 -1.03 0.83 -4.63
CA SER A 32 0.09 1.76 -4.64
C SER A 32 0.01 2.80 -3.53
N ILE A 33 -1.21 3.32 -3.24
CA ILE A 33 -1.43 4.26 -2.15
C ILE A 33 -1.02 3.63 -0.81
N LEU A 34 -1.43 2.39 -0.55
CA LEU A 34 -1.11 1.70 0.70
C LEU A 34 0.39 1.44 0.87
N VAL A 35 1.07 0.98 -0.19
CA VAL A 35 2.52 0.72 -0.15
C VAL A 35 3.29 2.01 0.13
N VAL A 36 2.94 3.11 -0.55
CA VAL A 36 3.60 4.40 -0.33
C VAL A 36 3.29 4.98 1.04
N MET A 37 2.07 4.82 1.57
CA MET A 37 1.74 5.28 2.92
C MET A 37 2.46 4.49 4.01
N PHE A 38 2.64 3.18 3.84
CA PHE A 38 3.27 2.34 4.86
C PHE A 38 4.80 2.38 4.79
N PHE A 39 5.37 2.32 3.59
CA PHE A 39 6.82 2.25 3.39
C PHE A 39 7.46 3.57 2.95
N GLY A 40 6.68 4.55 2.49
CA GLY A 40 7.20 5.79 1.90
C GLY A 40 8.05 6.62 2.86
N ASP A 41 7.74 6.61 4.16
CA ASP A 41 8.52 7.36 5.16
C ASP A 41 9.92 6.74 5.36
N ASN A 42 10.02 5.42 5.39
CA ASN A 42 11.30 4.71 5.52
C ASN A 42 12.15 4.90 4.25
N ILE A 43 11.53 4.75 3.07
CA ILE A 43 12.18 4.97 1.77
C ILE A 43 12.68 6.42 1.69
N ARG A 44 11.86 7.41 2.09
CA ARG A 44 12.24 8.83 2.10
C ARG A 44 13.36 9.14 3.07
N ALA A 45 13.36 8.52 4.25
CA ALA A 45 14.42 8.69 5.23
C ALA A 45 15.76 8.15 4.70
N LEU A 46 15.75 6.99 4.02
CA LEU A 46 16.93 6.43 3.37
C LEU A 46 17.48 7.34 2.27
N PHE A 47 16.63 7.84 1.37
CA PHE A 47 17.06 8.79 0.34
C PHE A 47 17.55 10.13 0.93
N GLY A 48 16.91 10.61 1.99
CA GLY A 48 17.37 11.78 2.72
C GLY A 48 18.73 11.56 3.38
N ALA A 49 18.98 10.35 3.88
CA ALA A 49 20.26 9.95 4.44
C ALA A 49 21.38 9.93 3.41
N GLU A 50 21.12 9.32 2.25
CA GLU A 50 22.07 9.29 1.15
C GLU A 50 22.34 10.70 0.59
N ALA A 51 21.31 11.53 0.44
CA ALA A 51 21.47 12.91 0.01
C ALA A 51 22.30 13.73 1.01
N ASN A 52 22.11 13.51 2.31
CA ASN A 52 22.86 14.21 3.35
C ASN A 52 24.31 13.70 3.47
N ALA A 53 24.53 12.38 3.29
CA ALA A 53 25.87 11.81 3.19
C ALA A 53 26.62 12.34 1.95
N LEU A 54 25.94 12.46 0.82
CA LEU A 54 26.49 13.07 -0.40
C LEU A 54 26.77 14.57 -0.23
N ALA A 55 26.01 15.26 0.61
CA ALA A 55 26.26 16.64 1.00
C ALA A 55 27.39 16.81 2.02
N GLY A 56 28.01 15.72 2.50
CA GLY A 56 29.17 15.73 3.40
C GLY A 56 28.84 15.56 4.89
N ASN A 57 27.61 15.21 5.26
CA ASN A 57 27.23 14.93 6.64
C ASN A 57 27.28 13.41 6.93
N GLU A 58 28.24 12.97 7.73
CA GLU A 58 28.58 11.54 7.92
C GLU A 58 27.68 10.76 8.90
N GLN A 59 26.78 11.44 9.63
CA GLN A 59 25.89 10.79 10.59
C GLN A 59 24.43 10.97 10.19
N VAL A 60 23.84 9.92 9.58
CA VAL A 60 22.40 9.85 9.40
C VAL A 60 21.85 8.59 10.05
N GLN A 61 21.14 8.81 11.16
CA GLN A 61 20.34 7.78 11.82
C GLN A 61 19.00 7.67 11.10
N VAL A 62 18.77 6.52 10.44
CA VAL A 62 17.49 6.25 9.76
C VAL A 62 16.50 5.80 10.83
N ALA A 63 15.68 6.72 11.32
CA ALA A 63 14.60 6.40 12.26
C ALA A 63 13.53 5.59 11.53
N THR A 64 13.47 4.29 11.80
CA THR A 64 12.31 3.45 11.45
C THR A 64 11.13 3.88 12.31
N LYS A 65 9.90 3.74 11.79
CA LYS A 65 8.71 3.90 12.64
C LYS A 65 8.72 2.80 13.70
N ASP A 66 9.30 3.11 14.86
CA ASP A 66 9.16 2.29 16.04
C ASP A 66 7.67 2.22 16.35
N ALA A 67 7.14 1.01 16.39
CA ALA A 67 5.82 0.80 16.97
C ALA A 67 5.89 1.40 18.37
N LYS A 68 5.22 2.53 18.59
CA LYS A 68 5.07 3.13 19.91
C LYS A 68 4.37 2.09 20.77
N ILE A 69 5.14 1.30 21.52
CA ILE A 69 4.61 0.33 22.46
C ILE A 69 3.79 1.17 23.44
N PRO A 70 2.46 1.01 23.47
CA PRO A 70 1.67 1.73 24.46
C PRO A 70 2.20 1.32 25.83
N CYS A 71 2.31 2.30 26.74
CA CYS A 71 2.73 2.01 28.11
C CYS A 71 1.92 0.84 28.63
N HIS A 72 2.60 -0.26 28.96
CA HIS A 72 1.94 -1.48 29.37
C HIS A 72 2.11 -1.64 30.88
N TYR A 73 1.08 -2.19 31.52
CA TYR A 73 1.16 -2.57 32.92
C TYR A 73 1.84 -3.93 33.03
N ASN A 74 2.90 -3.99 33.81
CA ASN A 74 3.57 -5.22 34.17
C ASN A 74 2.78 -5.95 35.27
N LEU A 75 3.04 -7.24 35.45
CA LEU A 75 2.44 -8.11 36.47
C LEU A 75 2.75 -7.66 37.91
N LYS A 76 3.75 -6.77 38.08
CA LYS A 76 4.10 -6.13 39.35
C LYS A 76 3.37 -4.79 39.59
N GLY A 77 2.47 -4.37 38.68
CA GLY A 77 1.78 -3.09 38.75
C GLY A 77 2.63 -1.88 38.34
N GLY A 78 3.83 -2.10 37.81
CA GLY A 78 4.65 -1.05 37.19
C GLY A 78 4.14 -0.71 35.79
N VAL A 79 4.28 0.55 35.38
CA VAL A 79 4.01 1.00 34.01
C VAL A 79 5.33 1.10 33.25
N ASP A 80 5.47 0.27 32.22
CA ASP A 80 6.65 0.23 31.36
C ASP A 80 6.33 1.02 30.08
N CYS A 81 6.90 2.24 30.05
CA CYS A 81 6.97 3.16 28.93
C CYS A 81 8.47 3.32 28.55
#